data_AF-A0A937C280-F1
#
_entry.id   AF-A0A937C280-F1
#
_cell.length_a   1.000
_cell.length_b   1.000
_cell.length_c   1.000
_cell.angle_alpha   90.00
_cell.angle_beta   90.00
_cell.angle_gamma   90.00
#
_symmetry.space_group_name_H-M   'P 1'
#
loop_
_entity.id
_entity.type
_entity.pdbx_description
1 polymer ?
#
loop_
_entity_poly.entity_id
_entity_poly.type
_entity_poly.pdbx_seq_one_letter_code
_entity_poly.pdbx_strand_id
1 'polypeptide(L)'
;MSVVKVIELIASSEKSFDDAVAQAVREASRTLRNVDSVWVKDMKVHVKDGEIKTWGVICKVSFRLEKEKKEKKKSKGKQKDKEKAE
;
A
#
# COMPACT_ATOMS: atom_id res chain seq x y z
N MET A 1 12.04 7.83 -15.40
CA MET A 1 11.46 8.67 -14.34
C MET A 1 10.68 7.78 -13.38
N SER A 2 11.11 7.67 -12.13
CA SER A 2 10.39 6.97 -11.05
C SER A 2 9.56 8.00 -10.29
N VAL A 3 8.24 7.95 -10.46
CA VAL A 3 7.32 8.80 -9.69
C VAL A 3 6.90 8.03 -8.44
N VAL A 4 7.09 8.65 -7.28
CA VAL A 4 6.65 8.13 -5.98
C VAL A 4 5.42 8.91 -5.58
N LYS A 5 4.37 8.19 -5.18
CA LYS A 5 3.20 8.79 -4.54
C LYS A 5 3.37 8.68 -3.04
N VAL A 6 3.04 9.76 -2.35
CA VAL A 6 3.06 9.82 -0.89
C VAL A 6 1.64 10.06 -0.41
N ILE A 7 1.21 9.30 0.60
CA ILE A 7 -0.06 9.52 1.30
C ILE A 7 0.20 9.66 2.80
N GLU A 8 -0.65 10.43 3.49
CA GLU A 8 -0.61 10.56 4.95
C GLU A 8 -1.61 9.58 5.57
N LEU A 9 -1.18 8.89 6.62
CA LEU A 9 -1.96 7.92 7.39
C LEU A 9 -1.90 8.27 8.87
N ILE A 10 -2.97 7.94 9.58
CA ILE A 10 -3.00 7.95 11.04
C ILE A 10 -3.30 6.53 11.47
N ALA A 11 -2.45 5.96 12.32
CA ALA A 11 -2.64 4.65 12.92
C ALA A 11 -2.52 4.75 14.44
N SER A 12 -3.14 3.82 15.16
CA SER A 12 -3.07 3.79 16.62
C SER A 12 -3.05 2.36 17.14
N SER A 13 -2.30 2.13 18.21
CA SER A 13 -2.23 0.85 18.92
C SER A 13 -2.51 1.03 20.40
N GLU A 14 -2.99 -0.01 21.07
CA GLU A 14 -3.11 -0.12 22.53
C GLU A 14 -1.81 -0.60 23.21
N LYS A 15 -0.74 -0.82 22.45
CA LYS A 15 0.51 -1.41 22.98
C LYS A 15 1.65 -0.42 23.04
N SER A 16 1.98 0.20 21.91
CA SER A 16 3.12 1.10 21.78
C SER A 16 3.06 1.87 20.47
N PHE A 17 3.93 2.87 20.33
CA PHE A 17 4.11 3.56 19.07
C PHE A 17 4.68 2.66 17.97
N ASP A 18 5.62 1.77 18.29
CA ASP A 18 6.21 0.84 17.33
C ASP A 18 5.15 -0.09 16.72
N ASP A 19 4.22 -0.58 17.55
CA ASP A 19 3.09 -1.38 17.08
C ASP A 19 2.14 -0.54 16.20
N ALA A 20 1.91 0.73 16.54
CA ALA A 20 1.11 1.64 15.71
C ALA A 20 1.76 1.90 14.33
N VAL A 21 3.08 2.04 14.25
CA VAL A 21 3.81 2.15 12.97
C VAL A 21 3.69 0.85 12.18
N ALA A 22 3.88 -0.30 12.83
CA ALA A 22 3.75 -1.61 12.19
C ALA A 22 2.33 -1.81 11.62
N GLN A 23 1.30 -1.38 12.35
CA GLN A 23 -0.08 -1.40 11.86
C GLN A 23 -0.29 -0.49 10.65
N ALA A 24 0.27 0.73 10.65
CA ALA A 24 0.20 1.62 9.49
C ALA A 24 0.80 0.98 8.23
N VAL A 25 1.98 0.35 8.36
CA VAL A 25 2.64 -0.37 7.25
C VAL A 25 1.79 -1.54 6.78
N ARG A 26 1.28 -2.35 7.71
CA ARG A 26 0.47 -3.53 7.40
C ARG A 26 -0.78 -3.14 6.62
N GLU A 27 -1.52 -2.14 7.09
CA GLU A 27 -2.78 -1.74 6.46
C GLU A 27 -2.54 -1.05 5.11
N ALA A 28 -1.52 -0.20 5.01
CA ALA A 28 -1.11 0.39 3.73
C ALA A 28 -0.76 -0.70 2.69
N SER A 29 -0.01 -1.72 3.11
CA SER A 29 0.47 -2.81 2.23
C SER A 29 -0.65 -3.74 1.74
N ARG A 30 -1.85 -3.69 2.33
CA ARG A 30 -3.01 -4.46 1.84
C ARG A 30 -3.58 -3.88 0.54
N THR A 31 -3.46 -2.57 0.35
CA THR A 31 -4.10 -1.86 -0.78
C THR A 31 -3.08 -1.27 -1.75
N LEU A 32 -1.88 -0.93 -1.25
CA LEU A 32 -0.83 -0.30 -2.02
C LEU A 32 0.27 -1.31 -2.34
N ARG A 33 0.65 -1.38 -3.61
CA ARG A 33 1.83 -2.14 -4.07
C ARG A 33 3.05 -1.25 -4.03
N ASN A 34 4.23 -1.88 -3.91
CA ASN A 34 5.53 -1.20 -3.98
C ASN A 34 5.70 -0.12 -2.89
N VAL A 35 5.20 -0.37 -1.68
CA VAL A 35 5.51 0.43 -0.49
C VAL A 35 7.00 0.29 -0.19
N ASP A 36 7.68 1.43 -0.06
CA ASP A 36 9.15 1.49 0.03
C ASP A 36 9.59 2.05 1.39
N SER A 37 8.88 3.05 1.91
CA SER A 37 9.21 3.67 3.19
C SER A 37 8.00 4.28 3.89
N VAL A 38 8.12 4.41 5.21
CA VAL A 38 7.18 5.14 6.06
C VAL A 38 7.98 6.16 6.87
N TRP A 39 7.55 7.42 6.82
CA TRP A 39 8.11 8.49 7.62
C TRP A 39 7.12 8.88 8.72
N VAL A 40 7.50 8.69 9.98
CA VAL A 40 6.70 9.15 11.12
C VAL A 40 6.87 10.67 11.25
N LYS A 41 5.77 11.40 11.10
CA LYS A 41 5.73 12.85 11.16
C LYS A 41 5.51 13.32 12.59
N ASP A 42 4.49 12.77 13.24
CA ASP A 42 4.10 13.13 14.61
C ASP A 42 3.63 11.88 15.37
N MET A 43 3.70 11.98 16.69
CA MET A 43 3.29 10.93 17.63
C MET A 43 2.40 11.56 18.69
N LYS A 44 1.28 10.91 19.00
CA LYS A 44 0.32 11.39 20.01
C LYS A 44 -0.24 10.24 20.81
N VAL A 45 -0.73 10.51 22.02
CA VAL A 45 -1.43 9.51 22.83
C VAL A 45 -2.85 9.96 23.10
N HIS A 46 -3.78 9.01 23.22
CA HIS A 46 -5.10 9.26 23.77
C HIS A 46 -5.07 8.93 25.26
N VAL A 47 -5.40 9.91 26.09
CA VAL A 47 -5.46 9.78 27.54
C VAL A 47 -6.91 9.66 27.98
N LYS A 48 -7.19 8.73 28.90
CA LYS A 48 -8.48 8.60 29.57
C LYS A 48 -8.24 8.30 31.03
N ASP A 49 -8.93 9.02 31.91
CA ASP A 49 -8.84 8.85 33.37
C ASP A 49 -7.40 8.98 33.91
N GLY A 50 -6.59 9.85 33.30
CA GLY A 50 -5.19 10.07 33.67
C GLY A 50 -4.21 9.02 33.13
N GLU A 51 -4.70 7.99 32.42
CA GLU A 51 -3.88 6.92 31.85
C GLU A 51 -3.83 6.99 30.32
N ILE A 52 -2.70 6.57 29.75
CA ILE A 52 -2.60 6.37 28.30
C ILE A 52 -3.44 5.16 27.91
N LYS A 53 -4.39 5.34 26.99
CA LYS A 53 -5.19 4.25 26.42
C LYS A 53 -4.66 3.78 25.07
N THR A 54 -4.28 4.70 24.19
CA THR A 54 -3.73 4.36 22.88
C THR A 54 -2.58 5.28 22.47
N TRP A 55 -1.68 4.71 21.66
CA TRP A 55 -0.52 5.34 21.06
C TRP A 55 -0.81 5.53 19.57
N GLY A 56 -0.94 6.77 19.14
CA GLY A 56 -1.19 7.16 17.76
C GLY A 56 0.05 7.71 17.05
N VAL A 57 0.18 7.39 15.77
CA VAL A 57 1.20 7.95 14.88
C VAL A 57 0.54 8.58 13.67
N ILE A 58 1.06 9.74 13.26
CA ILE A 58 0.76 10.37 11.98
C ILE A 58 1.99 10.14 11.11
N CYS A 59 1.83 9.42 10.01
CA CYS A 59 2.96 9.03 9.16
C CYS A 59 2.66 9.22 7.67
N LYS A 60 3.71 9.29 6.87
CA LYS A 60 3.64 9.36 5.42
C LYS A 60 4.18 8.09 4.81
N VAL A 61 3.38 7.43 3.97
CA VAL A 61 3.77 6.21 3.27
C VAL A 61 4.11 6.55 1.83
N SER A 62 5.31 6.14 1.41
CA SER A 62 5.83 6.35 0.06
C SER A 62 5.79 5.04 -0.72
N PHE A 63 5.19 5.08 -1.91
CA PHE A 63 5.09 3.91 -2.78
C PHE A 63 5.25 4.30 -4.26
N ARG A 64 5.85 3.40 -5.04
CA ARG A 64 6.10 3.64 -6.47
C ARG A 64 4.83 3.37 -7.28
N LEU A 65 4.54 4.28 -8.22
CA LEU A 65 3.43 4.08 -9.17
C LEU A 65 3.82 3.05 -10.23
N GLU A 66 2.92 2.09 -10.46
CA GLU A 66 3.04 1.17 -11.58
C GLU A 66 2.70 1.89 -12.88
N LYS A 67 3.47 1.62 -13.92
CA LYS A 67 3.07 2.01 -15.28
C LYS A 67 2.01 1.01 -15.72
N GLU A 68 0.85 1.50 -16.15
CA GLU A 68 -0.15 0.66 -16.81
C GLU A 68 0.54 -0.08 -17.98
N LYS A 69 0.73 -1.39 -17.82
CA LYS A 69 1.11 -2.23 -18.95
C LYS A 69 -0.14 -2.37 -19.80
N LYS A 70 -0.21 -1.64 -20.94
CA LYS A 70 -1.18 -1.93 -21.99
C LYS A 70 -1.03 -3.42 -22.34
N GLU A 71 -2.02 -4.24 -21.96
CA GLU A 71 -2.05 -5.65 -22.29
C GLU A 71 -2.00 -5.80 -23.81
N LYS A 72 -0.86 -6.27 -24.35
CA LYS A 72 -0.85 -6.84 -25.69
C LYS A 72 -1.60 -8.17 -25.62
N LYS A 73 -2.92 -8.14 -25.81
CA LYS A 73 -3.72 -9.34 -26.06
C LYS A 73 -3.08 -10.08 -27.23
N LYS A 74 -2.46 -11.23 -26.95
CA LYS A 74 -1.89 -12.14 -27.95
C LYS A 74 -3.03 -12.67 -28.82
N SER A 75 -3.12 -12.19 -30.05
CA SER A 75 -3.83 -12.86 -31.13
C SER A 75 -3.07 -14.16 -31.48
N LYS A 76 -3.36 -15.25 -30.78
CA LYS A 76 -2.97 -16.60 -31.21
C LYS A 76 -4.16 -17.54 -31.02
N GLY A 77 -4.97 -17.65 -32.08
CA GLY A 77 -6.13 -18.52 -32.10
C GLY A 77 -7.03 -18.30 -33.32
N LYS A 78 -6.46 -18.25 -34.53
CA LYS A 78 -7.22 -18.33 -35.79
C LYS A 78 -6.29 -18.68 -36.96
N GLN A 79 -5.60 -19.81 -36.87
CA GLN A 79 -4.89 -20.38 -38.02
C GLN A 79 -4.68 -21.89 -37.87
N LYS A 80 -5.78 -22.59 -37.59
CA LYS A 80 -6.02 -24.00 -37.93
C LYS A 80 -7.51 -24.07 -38.26
N ASP A 81 -7.91 -24.89 -39.23
CA ASP A 81 -9.28 -25.05 -39.78
C ASP A 81 -9.56 -24.37 -41.13
N LYS A 82 -8.55 -24.24 -42.01
CA LYS A 82 -8.83 -24.00 -43.45
C LYS A 82 -8.09 -24.89 -44.44
N GLU A 83 -7.51 -26.00 -43.98
CA GLU A 83 -6.76 -26.93 -44.84
C GLU A 83 -7.19 -28.38 -44.58
N LYS A 84 -8.49 -28.65 -44.78
CA LYS A 84 -9.06 -30.00 -44.98
C LYS A 84 -10.55 -29.88 -45.36
N ALA A 85 -10.81 -29.53 -46.60
CA ALA A 85 -12.05 -29.83 -47.32
C ALA A 85 -11.82 -29.49 -48.80
N GLU A 86 -11.00 -30.33 -49.44
CA GLU A 86 -11.14 -30.64 -50.86
C GLU A 86 -11.39 -32.15 -50.94
#